data_AF-A0A812J4D5-F1
#
_entry.id   AF-A0A812J4D5-F1
#
_cell.length_a   1.000
_cell.length_b   1.000
_cell.length_c   1.000
_cell.angle_alpha   90.00
_cell.angle_beta   90.00
_cell.angle_gamma   90.00
#
_symmetry.space_group_name_H-M   'P 1'
#
loop_
_entity.id
_entity.type
_entity.pdbx_description
1 polymer ?
#
loop_
_entity_poly.entity_id
_entity_poly.type
_entity_poly.pdbx_seq_one_letter_code
_entity_poly.pdbx_strand_id
1 'polypeptide(L)'
;MSAAKFPPAYVTESRIRNTALCDFVTRVLSDRLRGGGGTDWTQVVQGGGWSGSKGGDLQIDTPGQYVLERSSVVAKAEFIEARVTLALPARGRSIEGYRAADIVGGLCEAVEGSLFYKSLDAAALQSHIEAVEDQDALRKQLSGLGLVAFVGNGAILPRKSGVDDRPMTTKDSPNLVTFESPTSMEVTVSLPHAGDVTGMGIQKGVTLIVGGGFHGKSTLLQGTGLHFSKKPLNVAEASMKFGSEAEALQLGIYNKVPGDGREHVVCDPQAVKIRAEDGRSVKSADISPFINNLPFGKQTQQFSTGDASGSTSQAANIVEALEVGCTTLLVDEDTCATNFMIRDEKMKALVAPDKEPITAFVCKVRSLLEEQGVST
;
A
#
# COMPACT_ATOMS: atom_id res chain seq x y z
N MET A 1 -30.03 8.53 3.70
CA MET A 1 -29.37 9.19 4.83
C MET A 1 -30.35 9.55 5.95
N SER A 2 -31.41 10.33 5.71
CA SER A 2 -32.40 10.70 6.75
C SER A 2 -32.90 9.51 7.60
N ALA A 3 -33.33 8.41 6.97
CA ALA A 3 -33.76 7.19 7.68
C ALA A 3 -32.64 6.49 8.49
N ALA A 4 -31.38 6.59 8.04
CA ALA A 4 -30.21 6.01 8.68
C ALA A 4 -29.75 6.80 9.92
N LYS A 5 -30.19 8.07 10.06
CA LYS A 5 -29.96 8.96 11.20
C LYS A 5 -28.47 9.20 11.55
N PHE A 6 -27.57 9.14 10.58
CA PHE A 6 -26.20 9.63 10.78
C PHE A 6 -26.21 11.13 11.12
N PRO A 7 -25.51 11.56 12.18
CA PRO A 7 -25.32 12.98 12.48
C PRO A 7 -24.71 13.75 11.30
N PRO A 8 -25.12 15.02 11.05
CA PRO A 8 -24.60 15.82 9.94
C PRO A 8 -23.07 15.98 9.92
N ALA A 9 -22.42 15.89 11.09
CA ALA A 9 -20.96 15.95 11.22
C ALA A 9 -20.21 14.77 10.56
N TYR A 10 -20.88 13.66 10.25
CA TYR A 10 -20.28 12.52 9.54
C TYR A 10 -20.53 12.56 8.04
N VAL A 11 -21.66 13.14 7.61
CA VAL A 11 -22.06 13.21 6.20
C VAL A 11 -21.68 14.59 5.66
N THR A 12 -20.40 14.75 5.34
CA THR A 12 -19.80 16.02 4.94
C THR A 12 -19.26 15.95 3.51
N GLU A 13 -18.90 17.11 2.94
CA GLU A 13 -18.20 17.20 1.64
C GLU A 13 -16.74 16.72 1.71
N SER A 14 -16.20 16.44 2.92
CA SER A 14 -14.85 15.90 3.09
C SER A 14 -14.76 14.49 2.52
N ARG A 15 -14.09 14.35 1.36
CA ARG A 15 -13.85 13.06 0.71
C ARG A 15 -13.22 12.04 1.66
N ILE A 16 -12.22 12.45 2.45
CA ILE A 16 -11.51 11.56 3.38
C ILE A 16 -12.44 11.04 4.49
N ARG A 17 -13.24 11.92 5.10
CA ARG A 17 -14.25 11.56 6.11
C ARG A 17 -15.29 10.60 5.55
N ASN A 18 -15.79 10.89 4.35
CA ASN A 18 -16.78 10.04 3.68
C ASN A 18 -16.21 8.65 3.33
N THR A 19 -14.95 8.58 2.90
CA THR A 19 -14.24 7.31 2.68
C THR A 19 -14.11 6.51 3.97
N ALA A 20 -13.68 7.13 5.07
CA ALA A 20 -13.57 6.47 6.37
C ALA A 20 -14.92 5.98 6.92
N LEU A 21 -15.98 6.78 6.78
CA LEU A 21 -17.36 6.39 7.11
C LEU A 21 -17.81 5.15 6.30
N CYS A 22 -17.59 5.16 4.98
CA CYS A 22 -17.98 4.04 4.11
C CYS A 22 -17.16 2.77 4.41
N ASP A 23 -15.86 2.89 4.67
CA ASP A 23 -14.98 1.78 5.03
C ASP A 23 -15.42 1.13 6.36
N PHE A 24 -15.69 1.95 7.40
CA PHE A 24 -16.22 1.47 8.68
C PHE A 24 -17.55 0.73 8.53
N VAL A 25 -18.53 1.32 7.81
CA VAL A 25 -19.83 0.67 7.56
C VAL A 25 -19.66 -0.62 6.76
N THR A 26 -18.72 -0.67 5.80
CA THR A 26 -18.40 -1.89 5.04
C THR A 26 -17.87 -3.00 5.95
N ARG A 27 -17.02 -2.67 6.94
CA ARG A 27 -16.51 -3.64 7.94
C ARG A 27 -17.63 -4.19 8.80
N VAL A 28 -18.44 -3.32 9.40
CA VAL A 28 -19.56 -3.74 10.26
C VAL A 28 -20.58 -4.59 9.48
N LEU A 29 -20.86 -4.26 8.21
CA LEU A 29 -21.68 -5.10 7.35
C LEU A 29 -21.00 -6.44 7.06
N SER A 30 -19.75 -6.45 6.62
CA SER A 30 -18.97 -7.68 6.36
C SER A 30 -18.97 -8.64 7.55
N ASP A 31 -18.71 -8.13 8.75
CA ASP A 31 -18.65 -8.97 9.96
C ASP A 31 -20.02 -9.56 10.31
N ARG A 32 -21.11 -8.82 10.07
CA ARG A 32 -22.48 -9.34 10.20
C ARG A 32 -22.80 -10.39 9.13
N LEU A 33 -22.40 -10.17 7.87
CA LEU A 33 -22.58 -11.14 6.78
C LEU A 33 -21.82 -12.45 7.04
N ARG A 34 -20.70 -12.40 7.76
CA ARG A 34 -19.89 -13.57 8.16
C ARG A 34 -20.35 -14.24 9.47
N GLY A 35 -21.54 -13.89 9.98
CA GLY A 35 -22.11 -14.50 11.18
C GLY A 35 -21.55 -13.97 12.51
N GLY A 36 -20.87 -12.81 12.52
CA GLY A 36 -20.30 -12.19 13.74
C GLY A 36 -21.33 -11.83 14.83
N GLY A 37 -22.63 -11.94 14.55
CA GLY A 37 -23.72 -11.83 15.53
C GLY A 37 -24.13 -13.15 16.19
N GLY A 38 -23.46 -14.28 15.90
CA GLY A 38 -23.83 -15.60 16.40
C GLY A 38 -24.87 -16.35 15.56
N THR A 39 -25.24 -15.79 14.40
CA THR A 39 -26.22 -16.36 13.46
C THR A 39 -25.57 -16.60 12.09
N ASP A 40 -25.28 -17.87 11.78
CA ASP A 40 -24.88 -18.28 10.44
C ASP A 40 -26.13 -18.46 9.57
N TRP A 41 -26.58 -17.37 8.96
CA TRP A 41 -27.65 -17.37 7.94
C TRP A 41 -27.18 -18.00 6.62
N THR A 42 -25.86 -17.96 6.36
CA THR A 42 -25.26 -18.43 5.12
C THR A 42 -25.18 -19.95 5.04
N GLN A 43 -25.09 -20.65 6.18
CA GLN A 43 -25.02 -22.12 6.35
C GLN A 43 -24.42 -22.78 5.12
N VAL A 44 -23.12 -22.54 4.91
CA VAL A 44 -22.45 -22.93 3.68
C VAL A 44 -22.40 -24.46 3.63
N VAL A 45 -23.29 -25.04 2.81
CA VAL A 45 -23.37 -26.49 2.60
C VAL A 45 -22.18 -26.95 1.76
N GLN A 46 -20.99 -26.95 2.35
CA GLN A 46 -19.80 -27.55 1.76
C GLN A 46 -19.94 -29.07 1.80
N GLY A 47 -20.09 -29.68 0.62
CA GLY A 47 -20.08 -31.13 0.46
C GLY A 47 -21.41 -31.69 -0.02
N GLY A 48 -21.60 -31.71 -1.33
CA GLY A 48 -22.66 -32.45 -1.99
C GLY A 48 -22.28 -32.76 -3.43
N GLY A 49 -22.70 -33.92 -3.94
CA GLY A 49 -22.54 -34.26 -5.35
C GLY A 49 -23.33 -33.32 -6.28
N TRP A 50 -23.48 -33.68 -7.55
CA TRP A 50 -24.23 -32.87 -8.52
C TRP A 50 -25.68 -32.52 -8.08
N SER A 51 -26.28 -33.34 -7.21
CA SER A 51 -27.63 -33.16 -6.63
C SER A 51 -27.66 -32.54 -5.22
N GLY A 52 -26.52 -32.03 -4.72
CA GLY A 52 -26.43 -31.30 -3.45
C GLY A 52 -27.03 -29.89 -3.52
N SER A 53 -27.35 -29.33 -2.36
CA SER A 53 -27.63 -27.89 -2.22
C SER A 53 -26.34 -27.10 -2.47
N LYS A 54 -26.45 -25.97 -3.17
CA LYS A 54 -25.35 -25.07 -3.52
C LYS A 54 -25.80 -23.62 -3.45
N GLY A 55 -24.84 -22.71 -3.31
CA GLY A 55 -25.12 -21.30 -3.05
C GLY A 55 -25.66 -21.10 -1.64
N GLY A 56 -26.24 -19.92 -1.42
CA GLY A 56 -26.58 -19.35 -0.13
C GLY A 56 -25.53 -18.36 0.41
N ASP A 57 -24.39 -18.26 -0.29
CA ASP A 57 -23.29 -17.37 0.07
C ASP A 57 -23.67 -15.91 -0.16
N LEU A 58 -23.47 -15.08 0.87
CA LEU A 58 -23.74 -13.64 0.85
C LEU A 58 -22.43 -12.89 1.09
N GLN A 59 -22.01 -12.10 0.11
CA GLN A 59 -20.67 -11.54 0.05
C GLN A 59 -20.68 -10.03 -0.20
N ILE A 60 -19.69 -9.35 0.35
CA ILE A 60 -19.34 -7.95 0.06
C ILE A 60 -17.84 -7.88 -0.22
N ASP A 61 -17.41 -6.94 -1.07
CA ASP A 61 -15.99 -6.59 -1.21
C ASP A 61 -15.46 -6.14 0.16
N THR A 62 -14.76 -7.07 0.83
CA THR A 62 -14.39 -6.96 2.23
C THR A 62 -13.06 -6.22 2.33
N PRO A 63 -12.99 -5.07 3.02
CA PRO A 63 -11.76 -4.30 3.08
C PRO A 63 -10.72 -5.01 3.96
N GLY A 64 -9.48 -5.09 3.46
CA GLY A 64 -8.31 -5.47 4.25
C GLY A 64 -7.86 -4.35 5.19
N GLN A 65 -6.56 -4.25 5.46
CA GLN A 65 -6.02 -3.21 6.37
C GLN A 65 -6.12 -1.78 5.81
N TYR A 66 -6.26 -1.60 4.49
CA TYR A 66 -6.29 -0.29 3.85
C TYR A 66 -7.70 0.31 3.79
N VAL A 67 -7.78 1.60 4.13
CA VAL A 67 -8.98 2.42 4.02
C VAL A 67 -8.98 3.09 2.65
N LEU A 68 -9.81 2.59 1.74
CA LEU A 68 -9.90 3.02 0.34
C LEU A 68 -11.33 3.44 0.01
N GLU A 69 -11.47 4.40 -0.92
CA GLU A 69 -12.77 4.70 -1.54
C GLU A 69 -13.19 3.50 -2.41
N ARG A 70 -14.34 2.89 -2.08
CA ARG A 70 -14.87 1.68 -2.72
C ARG A 70 -16.31 1.90 -3.14
N SER A 71 -16.79 1.01 -4.00
CA SER A 71 -18.21 0.97 -4.42
C SER A 71 -19.08 0.05 -3.55
N SER A 72 -18.47 -0.69 -2.61
CA SER A 72 -19.14 -1.63 -1.70
C SER A 72 -20.13 -0.94 -0.75
N VAL A 73 -19.78 0.24 -0.24
CA VAL A 73 -20.70 1.15 0.46
C VAL A 73 -20.51 2.55 -0.10
N VAL A 74 -21.62 3.22 -0.43
CA VAL A 74 -21.63 4.60 -0.92
C VAL A 74 -22.57 5.43 -0.06
N ALA A 75 -22.03 6.44 0.61
CA ALA A 75 -22.79 7.47 1.31
C ALA A 75 -22.90 8.75 0.44
N LYS A 76 -24.10 9.35 0.44
CA LYS A 76 -24.46 10.65 -0.14
C LYS A 76 -25.40 11.39 0.82
N ALA A 77 -25.70 12.66 0.55
CA ALA A 77 -26.59 13.45 1.40
C ALA A 77 -28.01 12.84 1.49
N GLU A 78 -28.47 12.17 0.43
CA GLU A 78 -29.81 11.62 0.29
C GLU A 78 -29.89 10.16 0.78
N PHE A 79 -28.87 9.34 0.46
CA PHE A 79 -28.89 7.89 0.64
C PHE A 79 -27.57 7.32 1.21
N ILE A 80 -27.66 6.13 1.82
CA ILE A 80 -26.53 5.24 2.02
C ILE A 80 -26.89 3.92 1.36
N GLU A 81 -25.99 3.39 0.54
CA GLU A 81 -26.18 2.21 -0.29
C GLU A 81 -25.08 1.20 0.02
N ALA A 82 -25.42 -0.08 0.13
CA ALA A 82 -24.46 -1.17 0.20
C ALA A 82 -24.68 -2.13 -0.97
N ARG A 83 -23.57 -2.59 -1.57
CA ARG A 83 -23.56 -3.51 -2.72
C ARG A 83 -23.07 -4.86 -2.28
N VAL A 84 -23.97 -5.85 -2.29
CA VAL A 84 -23.71 -7.23 -1.89
C VAL A 84 -24.04 -8.19 -3.03
N THR A 85 -23.35 -9.33 -3.06
CA THR A 85 -23.62 -10.43 -3.97
C THR A 85 -24.26 -11.57 -3.18
N LEU A 86 -25.47 -11.98 -3.59
CA LEU A 86 -26.15 -13.17 -3.06
C LEU A 86 -26.14 -14.28 -4.12
N ALA A 87 -25.47 -15.39 -3.82
CA ALA A 87 -25.64 -16.62 -4.58
C ALA A 87 -26.97 -17.28 -4.17
N LEU A 88 -28.02 -17.14 -4.99
CA LEU A 88 -29.34 -17.73 -4.66
C LEU A 88 -29.24 -19.27 -4.50
N PRO A 89 -29.80 -19.85 -3.42
CA PRO A 89 -29.63 -21.27 -3.12
C PRO A 89 -30.47 -22.15 -4.05
N ALA A 90 -29.86 -23.23 -4.53
CA ALA A 90 -30.49 -24.19 -5.42
C ALA A 90 -29.97 -25.61 -5.21
N ARG A 91 -30.83 -26.60 -5.46
CA ARG A 91 -30.49 -28.02 -5.48
C ARG A 91 -30.59 -28.54 -6.91
N GLY A 92 -29.44 -28.68 -7.57
CA GLY A 92 -29.35 -28.99 -8.99
C GLY A 92 -29.94 -27.86 -9.85
N ARG A 93 -31.20 -28.01 -10.30
CA ARG A 93 -31.96 -26.97 -11.05
C ARG A 93 -33.23 -26.51 -10.32
N SER A 94 -33.48 -26.99 -9.11
CA SER A 94 -34.64 -26.59 -8.29
C SER A 94 -34.24 -25.48 -7.32
N ILE A 95 -35.02 -24.40 -7.28
CA ILE A 95 -34.78 -23.26 -6.38
C ILE A 95 -35.13 -23.65 -4.94
N GLU A 96 -34.26 -23.34 -3.97
CA GLU A 96 -34.53 -23.57 -2.54
C GLU A 96 -35.20 -22.34 -1.92
N GLY A 97 -36.45 -22.07 -2.31
CA GLY A 97 -37.15 -20.81 -2.02
C GLY A 97 -37.23 -20.42 -0.54
N TYR A 98 -37.45 -21.39 0.37
CA TYR A 98 -37.47 -21.12 1.81
C TYR A 98 -36.09 -20.69 2.33
N ARG A 99 -35.02 -21.42 1.96
CA ARG A 99 -33.64 -21.06 2.30
C ARG A 99 -33.26 -19.70 1.72
N ALA A 100 -33.73 -19.36 0.52
CA ALA A 100 -33.52 -18.04 -0.07
C ALA A 100 -34.21 -16.93 0.75
N ALA A 101 -35.42 -17.18 1.26
CA ALA A 101 -36.12 -16.25 2.14
C ALA A 101 -35.40 -16.08 3.49
N ASP A 102 -34.87 -17.16 4.08
CA ASP A 102 -34.10 -17.11 5.33
C ASP A 102 -32.83 -16.24 5.18
N ILE A 103 -32.07 -16.42 4.08
CA ILE A 103 -30.87 -15.61 3.80
C ILE A 103 -31.21 -14.15 3.54
N VAL A 104 -32.32 -13.86 2.85
CA VAL A 104 -32.80 -12.49 2.64
C VAL A 104 -33.25 -11.86 3.98
N GLY A 105 -33.83 -12.63 4.90
CA GLY A 105 -34.09 -12.20 6.28
C GLY A 105 -32.81 -11.80 7.00
N GLY A 106 -31.79 -12.67 6.98
CA GLY A 106 -30.47 -12.38 7.55
C GLY A 106 -29.77 -11.16 6.93
N LEU A 107 -29.94 -10.92 5.62
CA LEU A 107 -29.48 -9.70 4.95
C LEU A 107 -30.17 -8.45 5.50
N CYS A 108 -31.50 -8.49 5.72
CA CYS A 108 -32.23 -7.37 6.32
C CYS A 108 -31.71 -7.06 7.74
N GLU A 109 -31.49 -8.06 8.58
CA GLU A 109 -30.87 -7.87 9.91
C GLU A 109 -29.45 -7.30 9.83
N ALA A 110 -28.64 -7.78 8.88
CA ALA A 110 -27.29 -7.28 8.67
C ALA A 110 -27.29 -5.80 8.25
N VAL A 111 -28.23 -5.40 7.38
CA VAL A 111 -28.45 -4.02 6.95
C VAL A 111 -28.91 -3.14 8.12
N GLU A 112 -29.92 -3.56 8.89
CA GLU A 112 -30.37 -2.83 10.08
C GLU A 112 -29.25 -2.65 11.12
N GLY A 113 -28.37 -3.64 11.23
CA GLY A 113 -27.22 -3.64 12.12
C GLY A 113 -26.01 -2.81 11.68
N SER A 114 -25.95 -2.34 10.43
CA SER A 114 -24.75 -1.70 9.85
C SER A 114 -25.01 -0.36 9.15
N LEU A 115 -26.13 -0.20 8.44
CA LEU A 115 -26.44 1.01 7.67
C LEU A 115 -27.20 2.08 8.48
N PHE A 116 -27.44 1.85 9.78
CA PHE A 116 -28.14 2.78 10.66
C PHE A 116 -27.25 3.17 11.84
N TYR A 117 -27.08 4.48 12.06
CA TYR A 117 -26.20 5.02 13.08
C TYR A 117 -26.52 4.52 14.51
N LYS A 118 -27.81 4.30 14.83
CA LYS A 118 -28.27 3.73 16.11
C LYS A 118 -27.68 2.34 16.42
N SER A 119 -27.22 1.62 15.41
CA SER A 119 -26.75 0.23 15.46
C SER A 119 -25.22 0.13 15.42
N LEU A 120 -24.53 1.27 15.28
CA LEU A 120 -23.08 1.38 15.24
C LEU A 120 -22.54 1.78 16.61
N ASP A 121 -21.32 1.33 16.92
CA ASP A 121 -20.54 1.93 17.99
C ASP A 121 -20.06 3.32 17.53
N ALA A 122 -20.66 4.36 18.11
CA ALA A 122 -20.36 5.75 17.80
C ALA A 122 -18.92 6.15 18.19
N ALA A 123 -18.35 5.55 19.24
CA ALA A 123 -16.98 5.84 19.66
C ALA A 123 -15.96 5.17 18.73
N ALA A 124 -16.21 3.92 18.34
CA ALA A 124 -15.39 3.23 17.36
C ALA A 124 -15.46 3.88 15.97
N LEU A 125 -16.64 4.34 15.54
CA LEU A 125 -16.81 5.09 14.28
C LEU A 125 -16.05 6.43 14.32
N GLN A 126 -16.18 7.19 15.41
CA GLN A 126 -15.45 8.46 15.58
C GLN A 126 -13.94 8.22 15.52
N SER A 127 -13.41 7.30 16.32
CA SER A 127 -11.98 6.97 16.35
C SER A 127 -11.45 6.48 15.00
N HIS A 128 -12.25 5.70 14.25
CA HIS A 128 -11.87 5.28 12.89
C HIS A 128 -11.79 6.44 11.91
N ILE A 129 -12.70 7.41 11.98
CA ILE A 129 -12.69 8.59 11.13
C ILE A 129 -11.50 9.50 11.48
N GLU A 130 -11.31 9.80 12.77
CA GLU A 130 -10.23 10.66 13.27
C GLU A 130 -8.84 10.12 12.89
N ALA A 131 -8.60 8.82 13.09
CA ALA A 131 -7.34 8.19 12.72
C ALA A 131 -7.05 8.22 11.21
N VAL A 132 -8.09 8.25 10.36
CA VAL A 132 -7.93 8.33 8.89
C VAL A 132 -7.76 9.79 8.44
N GLU A 133 -8.40 10.75 9.11
CA GLU A 133 -8.18 12.17 8.89
C GLU A 133 -6.78 12.63 9.33
N ASP A 134 -6.27 12.11 10.46
CA ASP A 134 -4.89 12.33 10.91
C ASP A 134 -3.86 11.81 9.89
N GLN A 135 -4.08 10.63 9.31
CA GLN A 135 -3.20 10.05 8.27
C GLN A 135 -3.16 10.89 6.99
N ASP A 136 -4.32 11.39 6.55
CA ASP A 136 -4.42 12.28 5.40
C ASP A 136 -3.81 13.66 5.69
N ALA A 137 -3.99 14.20 6.89
CA ALA A 137 -3.34 15.43 7.34
C ALA A 137 -1.82 15.29 7.40
N LEU A 138 -1.30 14.21 7.99
CA LEU A 138 0.13 13.89 8.06
C LEU A 138 0.74 13.80 6.66
N ARG A 139 0.10 13.07 5.74
CA ARG A 139 0.57 12.94 4.35
C ARG A 139 0.57 14.29 3.60
N LYS A 140 -0.44 15.13 3.80
CA LYS A 140 -0.52 16.47 3.20
C LYS A 140 0.58 17.40 3.71
N GLN A 141 1.02 17.26 4.95
CA GLN A 141 2.07 18.09 5.55
C GLN A 141 3.49 17.75 5.03
N LEU A 142 3.74 16.52 4.57
CA LEU A 142 5.08 16.07 4.12
C LEU A 142 5.77 17.07 3.18
N SER A 143 5.08 17.51 2.13
CA SER A 143 5.68 18.34 1.09
C SER A 143 6.11 19.72 1.58
N GLY A 144 5.37 20.30 2.54
CA GLY A 144 5.67 21.57 3.19
C GLY A 144 6.77 21.47 4.25
N LEU A 145 6.96 20.29 4.84
CA LEU A 145 8.08 19.96 5.74
C LEU A 145 9.36 19.56 4.98
N GLY A 146 9.34 19.53 3.65
CA GLY A 146 10.48 19.08 2.83
C GLY A 146 10.70 17.56 2.85
N LEU A 147 9.70 16.79 3.28
CA LEU A 147 9.72 15.34 3.40
C LEU A 147 9.09 14.65 2.17
N VAL A 148 9.47 13.40 1.95
CA VAL A 148 8.81 12.44 1.04
C VAL A 148 8.17 11.27 1.78
N ALA A 149 8.56 11.02 3.03
CA ALA A 149 7.91 10.04 3.89
C ALA A 149 8.11 10.36 5.37
N PHE A 150 7.25 9.77 6.19
CA PHE A 150 7.34 9.82 7.65
C PHE A 150 7.00 8.45 8.24
N VAL A 151 7.78 8.02 9.23
CA VAL A 151 7.59 6.76 9.97
C VAL A 151 7.49 7.07 11.46
N GLY A 152 6.27 7.04 12.01
CA GLY A 152 6.01 7.36 13.41
C GLY A 152 6.68 6.40 14.40
N ASN A 153 7.18 6.93 15.52
CA ASN A 153 7.71 6.12 16.61
C ASN A 153 6.61 5.23 17.21
N GLY A 154 6.97 4.00 17.58
CA GLY A 154 6.03 2.97 18.04
C GLY A 154 5.38 2.14 16.92
N ALA A 155 5.63 2.44 15.63
CA ALA A 155 5.01 1.71 14.52
C ALA A 155 5.36 0.21 14.52
N ILE A 156 4.37 -0.64 14.24
CA ILE A 156 4.53 -2.09 14.05
C ILE A 156 4.54 -2.38 12.55
N LEU A 157 5.75 -2.45 12.03
CA LEU A 157 5.99 -2.66 10.61
C LEU A 157 5.87 -4.13 10.21
N PRO A 158 6.38 -5.12 10.98
CA PRO A 158 6.28 -6.52 10.60
C PRO A 158 4.83 -6.99 10.54
N ARG A 159 4.47 -7.69 9.46
CA ARG A 159 3.14 -8.28 9.30
C ARG A 159 3.13 -9.68 9.91
N LYS A 160 1.93 -10.17 10.23
CA LYS A 160 1.74 -11.43 10.94
C LYS A 160 2.27 -12.64 10.15
N SER A 161 2.12 -12.62 8.82
CA SER A 161 2.82 -13.53 7.91
C SER A 161 2.84 -12.96 6.48
N GLY A 162 3.60 -13.56 5.57
CA GLY A 162 3.61 -13.17 4.14
C GLY A 162 2.27 -13.37 3.40
N VAL A 163 1.23 -13.88 4.06
CA VAL A 163 -0.14 -14.01 3.52
C VAL A 163 -1.21 -13.37 4.43
N ASP A 164 -0.80 -12.72 5.52
CA ASP A 164 -1.69 -12.10 6.51
C ASP A 164 -1.13 -10.72 6.89
N ASP A 165 -1.66 -9.69 6.22
CA ASP A 165 -1.23 -8.29 6.33
C ASP A 165 -1.64 -7.62 7.65
N ARG A 166 -2.20 -8.33 8.64
CA ARG A 166 -2.38 -7.80 10.00
C ARG A 166 -1.02 -7.58 10.68
N PRO A 167 -0.90 -6.68 11.68
CA PRO A 167 0.36 -6.51 12.39
C PRO A 167 0.77 -7.79 13.12
N MET A 168 2.07 -8.04 13.17
CA MET A 168 2.67 -9.01 14.08
C MET A 168 2.42 -8.57 15.53
N THR A 169 1.99 -9.49 16.39
CA THR A 169 1.78 -9.21 17.82
C THR A 169 2.88 -9.83 18.67
N THR A 170 2.96 -9.41 19.94
CA THR A 170 3.85 -10.04 20.94
C THR A 170 3.54 -11.53 21.20
N LYS A 171 2.36 -12.01 20.79
CA LYS A 171 2.01 -13.45 20.82
C LYS A 171 2.62 -14.21 19.63
N ASP A 172 2.78 -13.55 18.48
CA ASP A 172 3.40 -14.13 17.28
C ASP A 172 4.94 -14.07 17.38
N SER A 173 5.49 -12.98 17.95
CA SER A 173 6.92 -12.82 18.24
C SER A 173 7.14 -12.15 19.60
N PRO A 174 7.65 -12.87 20.63
CA PRO A 174 7.93 -12.30 21.94
C PRO A 174 8.98 -11.17 21.93
N ASN A 175 9.81 -11.11 20.87
CA ASN A 175 10.84 -10.09 20.66
C ASN A 175 10.41 -9.09 19.56
N LEU A 176 9.11 -8.80 19.44
CA LEU A 176 8.61 -7.76 18.55
C LEU A 176 9.26 -6.41 18.91
N VAL A 177 9.89 -5.77 17.92
CA VAL A 177 10.47 -4.43 18.05
C VAL A 177 9.58 -3.46 17.28
N THR A 178 9.20 -2.37 17.94
CA THR A 178 8.48 -1.24 17.33
C THR A 178 9.47 -0.22 16.78
N PHE A 179 9.11 0.48 15.71
CA PHE A 179 9.95 1.50 15.10
C PHE A 179 10.36 2.62 16.08
N GLU A 180 11.60 3.07 15.98
CA GLU A 180 12.16 4.19 16.75
C GLU A 180 13.10 4.99 15.82
N SER A 181 12.86 6.30 15.71
CA SER A 181 13.57 7.17 14.78
C SER A 181 14.98 7.51 15.27
N PRO A 182 15.98 7.54 14.37
CA PRO A 182 17.29 8.09 14.69
C PRO A 182 17.16 9.59 15.01
N THR A 183 17.80 10.06 16.09
CA THR A 183 17.72 11.47 16.53
C THR A 183 18.14 12.48 15.45
N SER A 184 18.97 12.07 14.49
CA SER A 184 19.38 12.88 13.33
C SER A 184 18.30 13.08 12.26
N MET A 185 17.24 12.27 12.28
CA MET A 185 16.11 12.29 11.34
C MET A 185 14.76 12.41 12.06
N GLU A 186 14.76 12.59 13.38
CA GLU A 186 13.55 12.72 14.17
C GLU A 186 12.88 14.08 13.94
N VAL A 187 11.59 14.05 13.64
CA VAL A 187 10.73 15.22 13.45
C VAL A 187 9.39 15.00 14.15
N THR A 188 8.77 16.08 14.60
CA THR A 188 7.43 16.07 15.19
C THR A 188 6.45 16.77 14.27
N VAL A 189 5.27 16.18 14.07
CA VAL A 189 4.19 16.72 13.25
C VAL A 189 2.91 16.79 14.08
N SER A 190 2.28 17.96 14.12
CA SER A 190 1.00 18.17 14.79
C SER A 190 -0.16 17.70 13.92
N LEU A 191 -1.02 16.83 14.46
CA LEU A 191 -2.18 16.24 13.80
C LEU A 191 -3.49 16.72 14.44
N PRO A 192 -4.60 16.83 13.68
CA PRO A 192 -5.85 17.43 14.16
C PRO A 192 -6.54 16.66 15.30
N HIS A 193 -6.32 15.34 15.44
CA HIS A 193 -6.96 14.52 16.48
C HIS A 193 -5.95 13.88 17.45
N ALA A 194 -4.90 13.23 16.95
CA ALA A 194 -3.85 12.61 17.77
C ALA A 194 -2.90 13.61 18.46
N GLY A 195 -2.88 14.88 18.03
CA GLY A 195 -1.93 15.87 18.51
C GLY A 195 -0.53 15.66 17.93
N ASP A 196 0.51 15.91 18.72
CA ASP A 196 1.90 15.84 18.25
C ASP A 196 2.40 14.39 18.14
N VAL A 197 2.79 14.00 16.92
CA VAL A 197 3.38 12.68 16.61
C VAL A 197 4.84 12.84 16.20
N THR A 198 5.74 12.15 16.89
CA THR A 198 7.18 12.14 16.61
C THR A 198 7.60 10.88 15.85
N GLY A 199 8.53 11.00 14.91
CA GLY A 199 9.04 9.88 14.11
C GLY A 199 10.11 10.30 13.12
N MET A 200 10.52 9.36 12.26
CA MET A 200 11.57 9.57 11.28
C MET A 200 11.02 10.30 10.05
N GLY A 201 11.52 11.50 9.78
CA GLY A 201 11.26 12.24 8.54
C GLY A 201 12.28 11.91 7.46
N ILE A 202 11.85 11.28 6.36
CA ILE A 202 12.69 11.08 5.17
C ILE A 202 12.58 12.34 4.29
N GLN A 203 13.67 13.09 4.19
CA GLN A 203 13.75 14.32 3.40
C GLN A 203 13.75 14.04 1.89
N LYS A 204 13.28 15.02 1.10
CA LYS A 204 13.47 15.04 -0.36
C LYS A 204 14.95 14.92 -0.72
N GLY A 205 15.27 14.04 -1.67
CA GLY A 205 16.65 13.75 -2.04
C GLY A 205 16.84 12.29 -2.46
N VAL A 206 18.07 11.80 -2.30
CA VAL A 206 18.41 10.38 -2.42
C VAL A 206 18.70 9.85 -1.02
N THR A 207 17.90 8.89 -0.55
CA THR A 207 18.02 8.26 0.77
C THR A 207 18.43 6.80 0.61
N LEU A 208 19.59 6.43 1.16
CA LEU A 208 20.06 5.04 1.08
C LEU A 208 19.74 4.27 2.37
N ILE A 209 19.05 3.15 2.19
CA ILE A 209 18.72 2.15 3.20
C ILE A 209 19.74 1.00 3.08
N VAL A 210 20.53 0.74 4.13
CA VAL A 210 21.57 -0.31 4.12
C VAL A 210 21.35 -1.35 5.23
N GLY A 211 22.14 -2.44 5.26
CA GLY A 211 22.10 -3.42 6.35
C GLY A 211 22.50 -4.85 6.00
N GLY A 212 22.59 -5.71 7.02
CA GLY A 212 22.83 -7.15 6.86
C GLY A 212 21.69 -7.90 6.15
N GLY A 213 21.95 -9.13 5.67
CA GLY A 213 20.89 -10.01 5.13
C GLY A 213 19.98 -10.51 6.26
N PHE A 214 18.66 -10.50 6.07
CA PHE A 214 17.66 -10.82 7.12
C PHE A 214 17.66 -9.95 8.37
N HIS A 215 18.53 -8.94 8.47
CA HIS A 215 18.41 -7.84 9.45
C HIS A 215 17.23 -6.90 9.15
N GLY A 216 16.35 -7.31 8.24
CA GLY A 216 15.40 -6.43 7.60
C GLY A 216 16.12 -5.33 6.83
N LYS A 217 16.65 -5.60 5.63
CA LYS A 217 17.18 -4.50 4.78
C LYS A 217 16.06 -3.72 4.14
N SER A 218 15.05 -4.46 3.70
CA SER A 218 13.67 -4.00 3.57
C SER A 218 13.07 -3.51 4.91
N THR A 219 13.87 -3.07 5.93
CA THR A 219 13.51 -2.67 7.34
C THR A 219 14.58 -1.91 8.17
N LEU A 220 15.79 -1.60 7.66
CA LEU A 220 16.99 -1.23 8.45
C LEU A 220 17.35 -2.20 9.66
N LEU A 221 18.58 -2.64 9.97
CA LEU A 221 19.97 -2.35 9.55
C LEU A 221 20.92 -3.43 10.17
N GLN A 222 22.20 -3.58 9.80
CA GLN A 222 23.30 -2.62 10.05
C GLN A 222 24.54 -2.88 9.18
N GLY A 223 25.38 -1.86 9.03
CA GLY A 223 26.84 -2.01 9.19
C GLY A 223 27.74 -2.26 7.97
N THR A 224 28.23 -1.21 7.31
CA THR A 224 29.68 -0.92 7.06
C THR A 224 29.83 0.31 6.16
N GLY A 225 30.87 1.13 6.40
CA GLY A 225 31.03 2.41 5.71
C GLY A 225 31.59 2.31 4.29
N LEU A 226 30.93 2.99 3.34
CA LEU A 226 31.51 3.36 2.04
C LEU A 226 31.37 4.87 1.83
N HIS A 227 32.51 5.56 1.83
CA HIS A 227 32.61 6.99 1.55
C HIS A 227 32.38 7.28 0.06
N PHE A 228 31.31 8.02 -0.28
CA PHE A 228 31.16 8.68 -1.57
C PHE A 228 31.15 10.21 -1.44
N SER A 229 31.59 10.90 -2.49
CA SER A 229 32.27 12.20 -2.38
C SER A 229 31.36 13.46 -2.37
N LYS A 230 31.66 14.37 -1.44
CA LYS A 230 31.51 15.85 -1.50
C LYS A 230 30.13 16.53 -1.57
N LYS A 231 29.01 15.83 -1.49
CA LYS A 231 27.72 16.37 -1.00
C LYS A 231 27.03 15.29 -0.16
N PRO A 232 26.30 15.64 0.93
CA PRO A 232 25.67 14.64 1.78
C PRO A 232 24.58 13.88 1.01
N LEU A 233 24.71 12.56 0.98
CA LEU A 233 23.59 11.64 0.81
C LEU A 233 22.90 11.50 2.17
N ASN A 234 21.57 11.40 2.18
CA ASN A 234 20.84 11.13 3.41
C ASN A 234 20.96 9.63 3.70
N VAL A 235 21.85 9.26 4.62
CA VAL A 235 21.98 7.88 5.10
C VAL A 235 21.17 7.74 6.37
N ALA A 236 20.15 6.89 6.34
CA ALA A 236 19.30 6.61 7.50
C ALA A 236 19.89 5.46 8.33
N GLU A 237 20.02 5.65 9.65
CA GLU A 237 20.57 4.65 10.59
C GLU A 237 19.60 4.25 11.73
N ALA A 238 18.48 3.57 11.42
CA ALA A 238 17.53 3.02 12.41
C ALA A 238 17.82 1.55 12.78
N SER A 239 17.76 1.15 14.06
CA SER A 239 18.15 -0.21 14.49
C SER A 239 16.96 -1.16 14.63
N MET A 240 16.70 -2.04 13.65
CA MET A 240 15.67 -3.08 13.80
C MET A 240 16.07 -4.46 13.22
N LYS A 241 15.20 -5.48 13.41
CA LYS A 241 15.53 -6.90 13.23
C LYS A 241 14.69 -7.69 12.20
N PHE A 242 13.67 -7.13 11.53
CA PHE A 242 12.71 -7.93 10.75
C PHE A 242 11.97 -7.25 9.55
N GLY A 243 12.31 -7.64 8.31
CA GLY A 243 11.42 -7.76 7.13
C GLY A 243 10.74 -6.59 6.38
N SER A 244 10.28 -5.48 7.00
CA SER A 244 9.05 -4.75 6.57
C SER A 244 9.00 -3.20 6.30
N GLU A 245 10.02 -2.34 6.50
CA GLU A 245 9.92 -0.88 6.21
C GLU A 245 9.78 -0.52 4.73
N ALA A 246 10.54 -1.13 3.82
CA ALA A 246 10.44 -0.80 2.39
C ALA A 246 9.02 -1.13 1.87
N GLU A 247 8.42 -2.18 2.45
CA GLU A 247 7.02 -2.54 2.24
C GLU A 247 6.04 -1.60 2.98
N ALA A 248 6.38 -1.08 4.15
CA ALA A 248 5.56 -0.07 4.82
C ALA A 248 5.55 1.28 4.07
N LEU A 249 6.69 1.69 3.50
CA LEU A 249 6.86 2.92 2.73
C LEU A 249 6.15 2.85 1.37
N GLN A 250 6.29 1.75 0.61
CA GLN A 250 5.55 1.57 -0.66
C GLN A 250 4.02 1.60 -0.44
N LEU A 251 3.55 1.19 0.75
CA LEU A 251 2.16 1.23 1.17
C LEU A 251 1.81 2.52 1.95
N GLY A 252 2.75 3.44 2.12
CA GLY A 252 2.59 4.75 2.77
C GLY A 252 1.60 5.67 2.06
N ILE A 253 1.38 5.44 0.77
CA ILE A 253 0.41 6.17 -0.07
C ILE A 253 -1.05 5.95 0.37
N TYR A 254 -1.33 4.82 1.03
CA TYR A 254 -2.67 4.47 1.51
C TYR A 254 -2.85 4.78 3.00
N ASN A 255 -4.10 5.04 3.40
CA ASN A 255 -4.51 5.08 4.80
C ASN A 255 -4.80 3.65 5.29
N LYS A 256 -4.61 3.41 6.59
CA LYS A 256 -4.80 2.11 7.25
C LYS A 256 -5.82 2.24 8.38
N VAL A 257 -6.38 1.10 8.78
CA VAL A 257 -7.27 1.01 9.94
C VAL A 257 -6.54 1.39 11.24
N PRO A 258 -7.25 1.92 12.26
CA PRO A 258 -6.70 2.05 13.61
C PRO A 258 -6.15 0.70 14.12
N GLY A 259 -4.96 0.71 14.71
CA GLY A 259 -4.32 -0.51 15.20
C GLY A 259 -3.72 -1.42 14.12
N ASP A 260 -3.51 -0.93 12.90
CA ASP A 260 -2.73 -1.61 11.87
C ASP A 260 -1.23 -1.68 12.20
N GLY A 261 -0.75 -0.77 13.04
CA GLY A 261 0.65 -0.55 13.37
C GLY A 261 1.39 0.35 12.38
N ARG A 262 0.79 0.67 11.22
CA ARG A 262 1.38 1.52 10.18
C ARG A 262 0.57 2.79 9.90
N GLU A 263 -0.39 3.14 10.77
CA GLU A 263 -1.20 4.36 10.64
C GLU A 263 -0.31 5.59 10.46
N HIS A 264 0.65 5.85 11.35
CA HIS A 264 1.60 6.95 11.22
C HIS A 264 2.78 6.65 10.28
N VAL A 265 2.59 5.77 9.29
CA VAL A 265 3.57 5.51 8.22
C VAL A 265 2.98 5.97 6.90
N VAL A 266 3.43 7.13 6.44
CA VAL A 266 2.96 7.79 5.22
C VAL A 266 4.10 8.05 4.25
N CYS A 267 3.78 8.06 2.96
CA CYS A 267 4.68 8.41 1.88
C CYS A 267 3.98 9.39 0.94
N ASP A 268 4.77 10.13 0.18
CA ASP A 268 4.38 10.91 -0.99
C ASP A 268 3.32 10.16 -1.81
N PRO A 269 2.11 10.72 -2.03
CA PRO A 269 1.04 10.03 -2.76
C PRO A 269 1.38 9.74 -4.23
N GLN A 270 2.45 10.33 -4.78
CA GLN A 270 2.99 10.06 -6.11
C GLN A 270 4.21 9.12 -6.07
N ALA A 271 4.47 8.44 -4.95
CA ALA A 271 5.55 7.47 -4.85
C ALA A 271 5.28 6.17 -5.63
N VAL A 272 6.27 5.69 -6.38
CA VAL A 272 6.17 4.48 -7.20
C VAL A 272 7.31 3.51 -6.88
N LYS A 273 6.98 2.25 -6.59
CA LYS A 273 7.99 1.19 -6.45
C LYS A 273 8.48 0.73 -7.82
N ILE A 274 9.79 0.77 -7.99
CA ILE A 274 10.50 0.26 -9.15
C ILE A 274 11.06 -1.13 -8.84
N ARG A 275 10.89 -2.03 -9.81
CA ARG A 275 11.42 -3.40 -9.81
C ARG A 275 11.69 -3.85 -11.24
N ALA A 276 12.45 -4.94 -11.38
CA ALA A 276 12.52 -5.69 -12.63
C ALA A 276 11.24 -6.52 -12.84
N GLU A 277 10.80 -6.60 -14.10
CA GLU A 277 9.58 -7.28 -14.54
C GLU A 277 9.88 -8.08 -15.82
N ASP A 278 10.77 -9.05 -15.69
CA ASP A 278 11.24 -9.90 -16.80
C ASP A 278 10.06 -10.58 -17.52
N GLY A 279 10.04 -10.51 -18.85
CA GLY A 279 8.97 -11.02 -19.69
C GLY A 279 7.79 -10.07 -19.94
N ARG A 280 7.72 -8.88 -19.32
CA ARG A 280 6.62 -7.94 -19.61
C ARG A 280 6.70 -7.35 -21.01
N SER A 281 5.57 -6.94 -21.57
CA SER A 281 5.54 -6.11 -22.76
C SER A 281 5.83 -4.63 -22.42
N VAL A 282 6.43 -3.93 -23.39
CA VAL A 282 6.67 -2.48 -23.36
C VAL A 282 6.24 -1.92 -24.71
N LYS A 283 5.60 -0.75 -24.74
CA LYS A 283 5.08 -0.16 -25.97
C LYS A 283 5.41 1.34 -26.07
N SER A 284 6.32 1.67 -26.98
CA SER A 284 6.68 3.04 -27.37
C SER A 284 7.29 3.92 -26.25
N ALA A 285 7.98 3.33 -25.27
CA ALA A 285 8.66 4.07 -24.21
C ALA A 285 10.04 4.58 -24.64
N ASP A 286 10.45 5.77 -24.21
CA ASP A 286 11.82 6.28 -24.40
C ASP A 286 12.73 5.80 -23.27
N ILE A 287 13.33 4.62 -23.44
CA ILE A 287 14.31 4.07 -22.50
C ILE A 287 15.75 4.57 -22.77
N SER A 288 15.95 5.48 -23.73
CA SER A 288 17.29 5.99 -24.09
C SER A 288 18.09 6.67 -22.95
N PRO A 289 17.47 7.24 -21.90
CA PRO A 289 18.21 7.70 -20.72
C PRO A 289 19.00 6.60 -19.99
N PHE A 290 18.57 5.34 -20.10
CA PHE A 290 19.19 4.19 -19.44
C PHE A 290 19.78 3.16 -20.40
N ILE A 291 19.23 3.01 -21.61
CA ILE A 291 19.59 1.93 -22.54
C ILE A 291 19.79 2.50 -23.94
N ASN A 292 20.99 2.32 -24.47
CA ASN A 292 21.42 2.74 -25.80
C ASN A 292 21.92 1.54 -26.59
N ASN A 293 22.16 1.70 -27.90
CA ASN A 293 22.87 0.73 -28.74
C ASN A 293 22.37 -0.73 -28.63
N LEU A 294 21.05 -0.95 -28.59
CA LEU A 294 20.47 -2.29 -28.52
C LEU A 294 20.87 -3.16 -29.73
N PRO A 295 21.01 -4.49 -29.54
CA PRO A 295 21.26 -5.42 -30.64
C PRO A 295 20.25 -5.27 -31.79
N PHE A 296 20.74 -5.49 -33.01
CA PHE A 296 19.97 -5.36 -34.26
C PHE A 296 19.43 -3.94 -34.55
N GLY A 297 19.97 -2.90 -33.89
CA GLY A 297 19.61 -1.50 -34.17
C GLY A 297 18.20 -1.13 -33.73
N LYS A 298 17.64 -1.82 -32.72
CA LYS A 298 16.35 -1.45 -32.13
C LYS A 298 16.42 -0.03 -31.56
N GLN A 299 15.46 0.82 -31.93
CA GLN A 299 15.34 2.17 -31.41
C GLN A 299 14.99 2.15 -29.91
N THR A 300 15.66 3.00 -29.13
CA THR A 300 15.45 3.10 -27.68
C THR A 300 14.53 4.26 -27.30
N GLN A 301 14.34 5.23 -28.21
CA GLN A 301 13.44 6.39 -28.05
C GLN A 301 11.96 6.04 -28.25
N GLN A 302 11.66 4.91 -28.88
CA GLN A 302 10.30 4.37 -29.07
C GLN A 302 10.30 2.85 -28.85
N PHE A 303 10.98 2.42 -27.77
CA PHE A 303 11.22 1.02 -27.51
C PHE A 303 9.90 0.25 -27.37
N SER A 304 9.81 -0.86 -28.11
CA SER A 304 8.65 -1.75 -28.08
C SER A 304 9.11 -3.20 -28.11
N THR A 305 8.56 -4.02 -27.22
CA THR A 305 8.80 -5.47 -27.18
C THR A 305 7.60 -6.20 -26.58
N GLY A 306 7.38 -7.45 -26.98
CA GLY A 306 6.43 -8.36 -26.32
C GLY A 306 7.06 -9.12 -25.16
N ASP A 307 8.38 -9.04 -25.02
CA ASP A 307 9.21 -9.79 -24.08
C ASP A 307 10.41 -8.90 -23.70
N ALA A 308 10.36 -8.27 -22.52
CA ALA A 308 11.39 -7.36 -22.02
C ALA A 308 12.28 -8.05 -21.00
N SER A 309 13.60 -7.90 -21.15
CA SER A 309 14.56 -8.36 -20.14
C SER A 309 14.43 -7.56 -18.83
N GLY A 310 14.90 -8.11 -17.71
CA GLY A 310 14.90 -7.44 -16.41
C GLY A 310 15.42 -5.98 -16.42
N SER A 311 16.49 -5.68 -17.18
CA SER A 311 17.02 -4.31 -17.30
C SER A 311 16.15 -3.41 -18.19
N THR A 312 15.58 -3.94 -19.28
CA THR A 312 14.74 -3.14 -20.20
C THR A 312 13.34 -2.91 -19.65
N SER A 313 12.79 -3.87 -18.91
CA SER A 313 11.55 -3.72 -18.14
C SER A 313 11.73 -2.71 -17.00
N GLN A 314 12.83 -2.76 -16.25
CA GLN A 314 13.10 -1.79 -15.17
C GLN A 314 13.35 -0.36 -15.71
N ALA A 315 14.05 -0.23 -16.85
CA ALA A 315 14.20 1.06 -17.54
C ALA A 315 12.85 1.63 -17.99
N ALA A 316 11.99 0.80 -18.59
CA ALA A 316 10.64 1.20 -19.00
C ALA A 316 9.78 1.59 -17.79
N ASN A 317 9.80 0.80 -16.70
CA ASN A 317 9.07 1.07 -15.46
C ASN A 317 9.42 2.46 -14.88
N ILE A 318 10.70 2.84 -14.85
CA ILE A 318 11.09 4.20 -14.41
C ILE A 318 10.55 5.28 -15.35
N VAL A 319 10.67 5.11 -16.67
CA VAL A 319 10.22 6.11 -17.64
C VAL A 319 8.69 6.27 -17.62
N GLU A 320 7.96 5.16 -17.54
CA GLU A 320 6.50 5.12 -17.38
C GLU A 320 6.07 5.78 -16.06
N ALA A 321 6.78 5.54 -14.95
CA ALA A 321 6.52 6.18 -13.68
C ALA A 321 6.72 7.71 -13.74
N LEU A 322 7.78 8.17 -14.42
CA LEU A 322 8.02 9.60 -14.65
C LEU A 322 6.94 10.22 -15.56
N GLU A 323 6.50 9.51 -16.60
CA GLU A 323 5.45 9.95 -17.52
C GLU A 323 4.10 10.17 -16.81
N VAL A 324 3.75 9.31 -15.83
CA VAL A 324 2.54 9.50 -15.00
C VAL A 324 2.71 10.51 -13.86
N GLY A 325 3.87 11.17 -13.74
CA GLY A 325 4.12 12.23 -12.77
C GLY A 325 4.58 11.75 -11.39
N CYS A 326 5.37 10.67 -11.31
CA CYS A 326 6.02 10.22 -10.08
C CYS A 326 7.03 11.24 -9.54
N THR A 327 6.95 11.59 -8.25
CA THR A 327 7.91 12.46 -7.55
C THR A 327 8.84 11.74 -6.58
N THR A 328 8.60 10.45 -6.29
CA THR A 328 9.45 9.64 -5.41
C THR A 328 9.52 8.19 -5.92
N LEU A 329 10.72 7.73 -6.32
CA LEU A 329 10.93 6.33 -6.66
C LEU A 329 11.28 5.54 -5.40
N LEU A 330 10.74 4.33 -5.23
CA LEU A 330 11.12 3.42 -4.16
C LEU A 330 11.79 2.20 -4.79
N VAL A 331 13.07 1.96 -4.46
CA VAL A 331 13.90 0.95 -5.13
C VAL A 331 14.40 -0.08 -4.13
N ASP A 332 14.14 -1.35 -4.40
CA ASP A 332 14.54 -2.48 -3.55
C ASP A 332 15.47 -3.40 -4.34
N GLU A 333 16.75 -3.44 -3.96
CA GLU A 333 17.83 -4.12 -4.70
C GLU A 333 17.53 -5.61 -4.94
N ASP A 334 16.91 -6.28 -3.96
CA ASP A 334 16.54 -7.70 -4.04
C ASP A 334 15.48 -7.99 -5.14
N THR A 335 14.84 -6.95 -5.68
CA THR A 335 13.85 -7.02 -6.77
C THR A 335 14.27 -6.32 -8.06
N CYS A 336 15.51 -5.83 -8.13
CA CYS A 336 16.07 -5.10 -9.26
C CYS A 336 17.01 -5.96 -10.12
N ALA A 337 17.21 -5.55 -11.37
CA ALA A 337 18.23 -6.15 -12.23
C ALA A 337 19.63 -5.63 -11.82
N THR A 338 20.51 -6.50 -11.31
CA THR A 338 21.82 -6.09 -10.77
C THR A 338 22.68 -5.31 -11.78
N ASN A 339 22.65 -5.71 -13.05
CA ASN A 339 23.34 -5.04 -14.16
C ASN A 339 22.75 -3.67 -14.54
N PHE A 340 21.52 -3.38 -14.11
CA PHE A 340 20.89 -2.07 -14.23
C PHE A 340 21.27 -1.18 -13.04
N MET A 341 21.38 -1.72 -11.83
CA MET A 341 21.66 -0.93 -10.63
C MET A 341 23.10 -0.38 -10.57
N ILE A 342 24.09 -1.25 -10.78
CA ILE A 342 25.51 -0.94 -10.61
C ILE A 342 26.38 -1.45 -11.76
N ARG A 343 27.58 -0.86 -11.93
CA ARG A 343 28.60 -1.34 -12.88
C ARG A 343 30.00 -1.32 -12.25
N ASP A 344 30.50 -2.52 -11.94
CA ASP A 344 31.85 -2.76 -11.42
C ASP A 344 32.95 -2.37 -12.43
N GLU A 345 34.11 -1.98 -11.92
CA GLU A 345 35.30 -1.62 -12.69
C GLU A 345 35.84 -2.79 -13.52
N LYS A 346 35.73 -4.04 -13.02
CA LYS A 346 36.14 -5.23 -13.76
C LYS A 346 35.34 -5.40 -15.06
N MET A 347 34.03 -5.13 -15.04
CA MET A 347 33.20 -5.16 -16.25
C MET A 347 33.47 -3.97 -17.18
N LYS A 348 33.90 -2.82 -16.65
CA LYS A 348 34.38 -1.69 -17.49
C LYS A 348 35.71 -2.00 -18.17
N ALA A 349 36.58 -2.81 -17.55
CA ALA A 349 37.84 -3.25 -18.12
C ALA A 349 37.66 -4.35 -19.19
N LEU A 350 36.64 -5.21 -19.06
CA LEU A 350 36.34 -6.28 -20.01
C LEU A 350 35.48 -5.83 -21.21
N VAL A 351 34.51 -4.93 -20.98
CA VAL A 351 33.58 -4.44 -22.02
C VAL A 351 33.80 -2.95 -22.21
N ALA A 352 34.31 -2.58 -23.38
CA ALA A 352 34.57 -1.20 -23.75
C ALA A 352 33.29 -0.34 -23.62
N PRO A 353 33.38 0.93 -23.15
CA PRO A 353 32.18 1.73 -22.83
C PRO A 353 31.20 1.93 -24.00
N ASP A 354 31.71 1.98 -25.23
CA ASP A 354 30.95 2.09 -26.48
C ASP A 354 30.11 0.85 -26.83
N LYS A 355 30.47 -0.31 -26.26
CA LYS A 355 29.83 -1.62 -26.50
C LYS A 355 28.87 -2.04 -25.40
N GLU A 356 28.81 -1.29 -24.30
CA GLU A 356 27.86 -1.56 -23.22
C GLU A 356 26.55 -0.78 -23.47
N PRO A 357 25.42 -1.45 -23.72
CA PRO A 357 24.16 -0.76 -23.95
C PRO A 357 23.58 -0.08 -22.70
N ILE A 358 23.95 -0.52 -21.48
CA ILE A 358 23.31 -0.08 -20.24
C ILE A 358 24.08 1.05 -19.54
N THR A 359 23.37 2.15 -19.29
CA THR A 359 23.73 3.22 -18.35
C THR A 359 23.11 2.91 -16.99
N ALA A 360 23.95 2.54 -16.01
CA ALA A 360 23.48 2.09 -14.71
C ALA A 360 22.73 3.19 -13.92
N PHE A 361 21.75 2.78 -13.11
CA PHE A 361 20.87 3.65 -12.31
C PHE A 361 21.66 4.59 -11.39
N VAL A 362 22.74 4.11 -10.78
CA VAL A 362 23.65 4.93 -9.95
C VAL A 362 24.23 6.15 -10.70
N CYS A 363 24.33 6.11 -12.03
CA CYS A 363 24.77 7.24 -12.86
C CYS A 363 23.63 8.23 -13.17
N LYS A 364 22.38 7.89 -12.89
CA LYS A 364 21.18 8.68 -13.23
C LYS A 364 20.36 9.15 -12.03
N VAL A 365 20.49 8.50 -10.87
CA VAL A 365 19.78 8.87 -9.63
C VAL A 365 19.96 10.35 -9.23
N ARG A 366 21.13 10.95 -9.49
CA ARG A 366 21.34 12.38 -9.26
C ARG A 366 20.65 13.27 -10.29
N SER A 367 20.64 12.89 -11.57
CA SER A 367 19.89 13.62 -12.61
C SER A 367 18.38 13.57 -12.35
N LEU A 368 17.85 12.46 -11.84
CA LEU A 368 16.43 12.36 -11.44
C LEU A 368 16.08 13.43 -10.38
N LEU A 369 16.96 13.62 -9.39
CA LEU A 369 16.78 14.66 -8.38
C LEU A 369 17.03 16.08 -8.91
N GLU A 370 18.16 16.32 -9.59
CA GLU A 370 18.63 17.66 -9.97
C GLU A 370 17.91 18.22 -11.22
N GLU A 371 17.45 17.36 -12.14
CA GLU A 371 16.81 17.76 -13.41
C GLU A 371 15.29 17.55 -13.41
N GLN A 372 14.78 16.53 -12.70
CA GLN A 372 13.35 16.20 -12.64
C GLN A 372 12.70 16.45 -11.26
N GLY A 373 13.49 16.74 -10.21
CA GLY A 373 12.97 16.96 -8.85
C GLY A 373 12.50 15.68 -8.14
N VAL A 374 12.83 14.51 -8.68
CA VAL A 374 12.33 13.20 -8.21
C VAL A 374 13.27 12.63 -7.14
N SER A 375 12.71 12.26 -6.00
CA SER A 375 13.44 11.63 -4.90
C SER A 375 13.60 10.12 -5.11
N THR A 376 14.52 9.47 -4.39
CA THR A 376 14.79 8.02 -4.47
C THR A 376 15.24 7.46 -3.13
#